data_AF-A0A9D5KGF7-F1
#
_entry.id   AF-A0A9D5KGF7-F1
#
_cell.length_a   1.000
_cell.length_b   1.000
_cell.length_c   1.000
_cell.angle_alpha   90.00
_cell.angle_beta   90.00
_cell.angle_gamma   90.00
#
_symmetry.space_group_name_H-M   'P 1'
#
loop_
_entity.id
_entity.type
_entity.pdbx_description
1 polymer ?
#
loop_
_entity_poly.entity_id
_entity_poly.type
_entity_poly.pdbx_seq_one_letter_code
_entity_poly.pdbx_strand_id
1 'polypeptide(L)'
;MQDKQQNPMPAFLTRLVFPFAGIGSPAWFLIRVIPKPSRAAYPCMRVAAPMASTFVLWLLGLTASLAFLKRARAFVWRSRYLAAALCIAAGAITGGVLISTPQSRASAALRANDPVGEAHGASPGRVVWVHDSAATPWEGPGDGHWWEDGKTNQEIVDRMLSRTLCELSGKQSDTAAWDTLFRYFNKAHGREHAGYTPGEKIAVKINLTFCSRYPDFTCVDSTTYTLTSKLDSRRSTTTGPRACSAPRIR
;
A
#
# COMPACT_ATOMS: atom_id res chain seq x y z
N MET A 1 17.87 10.43 -21.58
CA MET A 1 16.60 9.90 -21.03
C MET A 1 15.47 10.64 -21.73
N GLN A 2 14.75 9.96 -22.63
CA GLN A 2 13.69 10.56 -23.42
C GLN A 2 12.50 10.88 -22.51
N ASP A 3 12.15 12.16 -22.47
CA ASP A 3 10.93 12.66 -21.86
C ASP A 3 9.75 12.00 -22.58
N LYS A 4 9.10 11.02 -21.95
CA LYS A 4 7.90 10.40 -22.50
C LYS A 4 6.81 11.46 -22.46
N GLN A 5 6.66 12.16 -23.58
CA GLN A 5 5.59 13.09 -23.87
C GLN A 5 4.25 12.39 -23.58
N GLN A 6 3.68 12.69 -22.42
CA GLN A 6 2.39 12.15 -22.01
C GLN A 6 1.34 12.77 -22.92
N ASN A 7 0.83 11.98 -23.86
CA ASN A 7 -0.25 12.42 -24.74
C ASN A 7 -1.40 12.96 -23.90
N PRO A 8 -1.79 14.25 -24.05
CA PRO A 8 -2.86 14.81 -23.27
C PRO A 8 -4.14 14.05 -23.59
N MET A 9 -4.83 13.54 -22.56
CA MET A 9 -6.14 12.92 -22.74
C MET A 9 -7.08 13.88 -23.48
N PRO A 10 -7.93 13.38 -24.40
CA PRO A 10 -8.86 14.23 -25.13
C PRO A 10 -9.81 14.92 -24.14
N ALA A 11 -10.03 16.22 -24.32
CA ALA A 11 -10.71 17.09 -23.35
C ALA A 11 -12.10 16.58 -22.90
N PHE A 12 -12.78 15.80 -23.73
CA PHE A 12 -14.04 15.13 -23.39
C PHE A 12 -13.88 14.08 -22.27
N LEU A 13 -12.83 13.25 -22.33
CA LEU A 13 -12.54 12.26 -21.28
C LEU A 13 -12.22 12.94 -19.95
N THR A 14 -11.47 14.05 -19.98
CA THR A 14 -11.14 14.82 -18.77
C THR A 14 -12.36 15.42 -18.08
N ARG A 15 -13.39 15.81 -18.85
CA ARG A 15 -14.65 16.33 -18.30
C ARG A 15 -15.51 15.26 -17.63
N LEU A 16 -15.42 14.01 -18.06
CA LEU A 16 -16.12 12.88 -17.44
C LEU A 16 -15.38 12.33 -16.22
N VAL A 17 -14.05 12.37 -16.19
CA VAL A 17 -13.24 11.88 -15.06
C VAL A 17 -13.59 12.61 -13.76
N PHE A 18 -13.87 13.91 -13.81
CA PHE A 18 -14.11 14.72 -12.61
C PHE A 18 -15.36 14.28 -11.80
N PRO A 19 -16.56 14.12 -12.39
CA PRO A 19 -17.73 13.64 -11.66
C PRO A 19 -17.60 12.18 -11.19
N PHE A 20 -17.04 11.28 -12.01
CA PHE A 20 -16.87 9.88 -11.61
C PHE A 20 -15.82 9.71 -10.50
N ALA A 21 -14.72 10.46 -10.54
CA ALA A 21 -13.74 10.47 -9.45
C ALA A 21 -14.29 11.12 -8.18
N GLY A 22 -15.12 12.16 -8.33
CA GLY A 22 -15.80 12.85 -7.22
C GLY A 22 -16.78 11.95 -6.46
N ILE A 23 -17.52 11.08 -7.17
CA ILE A 23 -18.45 10.10 -6.56
C ILE A 23 -17.70 8.84 -6.08
N GLY A 24 -16.75 8.36 -6.86
CA GLY A 24 -15.98 7.15 -6.55
C GLY A 24 -15.13 7.30 -5.29
N SER A 25 -14.59 8.50 -5.04
CA SER A 25 -13.76 8.78 -3.86
C SER A 25 -14.49 8.59 -2.51
N PRO A 26 -15.65 9.23 -2.23
CA PRO A 26 -16.38 9.03 -0.99
C PRO A 26 -16.88 7.58 -0.85
N ALA A 27 -17.35 6.96 -1.93
CA ALA A 27 -17.78 5.55 -1.88
C ALA A 27 -16.63 4.63 -1.47
N TRP A 28 -15.46 4.78 -2.09
CA TRP A 28 -14.27 3.99 -1.77
C TRP A 28 -13.76 4.26 -0.34
N PHE A 29 -13.76 5.52 0.08
CA PHE A 29 -13.37 5.91 1.43
C PHE A 29 -14.28 5.26 2.47
N LEU A 30 -15.61 5.35 2.31
CA LEU A 30 -16.57 4.78 3.27
C LEU A 30 -16.49 3.25 3.32
N ILE A 31 -16.45 2.57 2.16
CA ILE A 31 -16.33 1.10 2.08
C ILE A 31 -15.08 0.59 2.81
N ARG A 32 -13.97 1.34 2.75
CA ARG A 32 -12.70 0.90 3.32
C ARG A 32 -12.52 1.33 4.77
N VAL A 33 -12.97 2.52 5.14
CA VAL A 33 -12.70 3.15 6.45
C VAL A 33 -13.76 2.77 7.50
N ILE A 34 -15.04 2.62 7.15
CA ILE A 34 -16.08 2.22 8.13
C ILE A 34 -15.75 0.85 8.76
N PRO A 35 -15.38 -0.20 8.01
CA PRO A 35 -15.06 -1.49 8.62
C PRO A 35 -13.78 -1.49 9.46
N LYS A 36 -12.85 -0.56 9.19
CA LYS A 36 -11.59 -0.44 9.93
C LYS A 36 -11.04 1.00 9.84
N PRO A 37 -11.35 1.86 10.82
CA PRO A 37 -11.01 3.29 10.79
C PRO A 37 -9.51 3.59 10.62
N SER A 38 -8.64 2.70 11.10
CA SER A 38 -7.19 2.83 10.96
C SER A 38 -6.71 2.89 9.49
N ARG A 39 -7.54 2.45 8.53
CA ARG A 39 -7.23 2.52 7.09
C ARG A 39 -7.23 3.94 6.54
N ALA A 40 -7.83 4.92 7.24
CA ALA A 40 -7.81 6.33 6.82
C ALA A 40 -6.39 6.90 6.72
N ALA A 41 -5.43 6.33 7.48
CA ALA A 41 -4.02 6.73 7.44
C ALA A 41 -3.26 6.20 6.22
N TYR A 42 -3.83 5.26 5.44
CA TYR A 42 -3.15 4.70 4.28
C TYR A 42 -2.93 5.77 3.21
N PRO A 43 -1.81 5.74 2.46
CA PRO A 43 -1.48 6.78 1.47
C PRO A 43 -2.61 7.03 0.44
N CYS A 44 -3.25 5.97 -0.06
CA CYS A 44 -4.38 6.10 -0.99
C CYS A 44 -5.62 6.76 -0.36
N MET A 45 -5.85 6.56 0.94
CA MET A 45 -6.95 7.18 1.66
C MET A 45 -6.67 8.64 2.00
N ARG A 46 -5.41 9.01 2.24
CA ARG A 46 -4.99 10.41 2.42
C ARG A 46 -5.20 11.25 1.16
N VAL A 47 -5.15 10.63 -0.02
CA VAL A 47 -5.50 11.28 -1.30
C VAL A 47 -7.02 11.29 -1.53
N ALA A 48 -7.72 10.19 -1.24
CA ALA A 48 -9.16 10.09 -1.43
C ALA A 48 -9.95 11.05 -0.52
N ALA A 49 -9.57 11.18 0.75
CA ALA A 49 -10.27 11.99 1.74
C ALA A 49 -10.54 13.45 1.29
N PRO A 50 -9.54 14.27 0.88
CA PRO A 50 -9.79 15.63 0.42
C PRO A 50 -10.65 15.68 -0.86
N MET A 51 -10.52 14.70 -1.76
CA MET A 51 -11.39 14.62 -2.95
C MET A 51 -12.85 14.35 -2.56
N ALA A 52 -13.09 13.44 -1.61
CA ALA A 52 -14.41 13.15 -1.08
C ALA A 52 -15.02 14.37 -0.37
N SER A 53 -14.25 15.05 0.49
CA SER A 53 -14.69 16.28 1.18
C SER A 53 -15.06 17.39 0.21
N THR A 54 -14.27 17.57 -0.86
CA THR A 54 -14.55 18.57 -1.89
C THR A 54 -15.88 18.28 -2.60
N PHE A 55 -16.13 17.02 -2.95
CA PHE A 55 -17.38 16.60 -3.58
C PHE A 55 -18.60 16.84 -2.66
N VAL A 56 -18.49 16.51 -1.38
CA VAL A 56 -19.56 16.73 -0.39
C VAL A 56 -19.84 18.23 -0.21
N LEU A 57 -18.79 19.05 -0.07
CA LEU A 57 -18.94 20.50 0.04
C LEU A 57 -19.59 21.11 -1.21
N TRP A 58 -19.25 20.62 -2.40
CA TRP A 58 -19.87 21.05 -3.65
C TRP A 58 -21.37 20.71 -3.69
N LEU A 59 -21.76 19.49 -3.30
CA LEU A 59 -23.17 19.07 -3.24
C LEU A 59 -23.97 19.90 -2.23
N LEU A 60 -23.42 20.14 -1.04
CA LEU A 60 -24.02 20.99 -0.01
C LEU A 60 -24.17 22.44 -0.48
N GLY A 61 -23.15 22.97 -1.15
CA GLY A 61 -23.17 24.32 -1.69
C GLY A 61 -24.22 24.51 -2.80
N LEU A 62 -24.35 23.55 -3.71
CA LEU A 62 -25.38 23.55 -4.75
C LEU A 62 -26.80 23.48 -4.17
N THR A 63 -27.03 22.58 -3.22
CA THR A 63 -28.34 22.43 -2.57
C THR A 63 -28.72 23.66 -1.75
N ALA A 64 -27.76 24.27 -1.04
CA ALA A 64 -27.95 25.53 -0.34
C ALA A 64 -28.31 26.69 -1.30
N SER A 65 -27.59 26.84 -2.41
CA SER A 65 -27.87 27.87 -3.41
C SER A 65 -29.27 27.73 -4.02
N LEU A 66 -29.69 26.50 -4.37
CA LEU A 66 -31.04 26.20 -4.83
C LEU A 66 -32.11 26.52 -3.77
N ALA A 67 -31.85 26.21 -2.50
CA ALA A 67 -32.77 26.53 -1.40
C ALA A 67 -32.94 28.04 -1.20
N PHE A 68 -31.84 28.81 -1.30
CA PHE A 68 -31.88 30.26 -1.25
C PHE A 68 -32.67 30.87 -2.42
N LEU A 69 -32.50 30.36 -3.65
CA LEU A 69 -33.26 30.81 -4.81
C LEU A 69 -34.76 30.49 -4.68
N LYS A 70 -35.12 29.31 -4.17
CA LYS A 70 -36.52 28.94 -3.89
C LYS A 70 -37.14 29.87 -2.84
N ARG A 71 -36.41 30.19 -1.76
CA ARG A 71 -36.85 31.15 -0.73
C ARG A 71 -36.98 32.57 -1.27
N ALA A 72 -36.03 33.01 -2.09
CA ALA A 72 -36.09 34.32 -2.74
C ALA A 72 -37.36 34.45 -3.58
N ARG A 73 -37.68 33.44 -4.40
CA ARG A 73 -38.93 33.40 -5.17
C ARG A 73 -40.15 33.49 -4.26
N ALA A 74 -40.22 32.72 -3.18
CA ALA A 74 -41.34 32.80 -2.24
C ALA A 74 -41.49 34.18 -1.57
N PHE A 75 -40.39 34.89 -1.28
CA PHE A 75 -40.43 36.25 -0.73
C PHE A 75 -40.86 37.30 -1.76
N VAL A 76 -40.47 37.15 -3.03
CA VAL A 76 -40.95 38.01 -4.13
C VAL A 76 -42.46 37.88 -4.30
N TRP A 77 -42.99 36.66 -4.25
CA TRP A 77 -44.45 36.40 -4.34
C TRP A 77 -45.25 36.97 -3.15
N ARG A 78 -44.58 37.23 -2.01
CA ARG A 78 -45.18 37.85 -0.81
C ARG A 78 -44.85 39.35 -0.69
N SER A 79 -44.32 39.97 -1.74
CA SER A 79 -43.89 41.38 -1.78
C SER A 79 -42.83 41.76 -0.73
N ARG A 80 -42.08 40.80 -0.19
CA ARG A 80 -41.01 41.02 0.81
C ARG A 80 -39.65 41.15 0.13
N TYR A 81 -39.48 42.23 -0.64
CA TYR A 81 -38.32 42.42 -1.53
C TYR A 81 -36.97 42.45 -0.80
N LEU A 82 -36.90 43.05 0.41
CA LEU A 82 -35.67 43.08 1.21
C LEU A 82 -35.19 41.66 1.59
N ALA A 83 -36.13 40.80 2.03
CA ALA A 83 -35.82 39.41 2.37
C ALA A 83 -35.44 38.57 1.13
N ALA A 84 -36.06 38.86 -0.02
CA ALA A 84 -35.68 38.23 -1.29
C ALA A 84 -34.26 38.62 -1.74
N ALA A 85 -33.91 39.90 -1.63
CA ALA A 85 -32.57 40.40 -1.98
C ALA A 85 -31.48 39.76 -1.11
N LEU A 86 -31.72 39.62 0.21
CA LEU A 86 -30.81 38.94 1.12
C LEU A 86 -30.61 37.46 0.75
N CYS A 87 -31.67 36.76 0.33
CA CYS A 87 -31.57 35.36 -0.12
C CYS A 87 -30.79 35.24 -1.43
N ILE A 88 -30.99 36.16 -2.39
CA ILE A 88 -30.25 36.18 -3.65
C ILE A 88 -28.77 36.45 -3.38
N ALA A 89 -28.45 37.42 -2.52
CA ALA A 89 -27.08 37.71 -2.12
C ALA A 89 -26.41 36.49 -1.46
N ALA A 90 -27.09 35.81 -0.53
CA ALA A 90 -26.58 34.60 0.11
C ALA A 90 -26.33 33.45 -0.89
N GLY A 91 -27.24 33.26 -1.86
CA GLY A 91 -27.08 32.26 -2.93
C GLY A 91 -25.93 32.60 -3.88
N ALA A 92 -25.77 33.88 -4.24
CA ALA A 92 -24.70 34.37 -5.10
C ALA A 92 -23.32 34.27 -4.42
N ILE A 93 -23.22 34.58 -3.12
CA ILE A 93 -21.98 34.42 -2.35
C ILE A 93 -21.60 32.94 -2.28
N THR A 94 -22.54 32.06 -1.95
CA THR A 94 -22.28 30.61 -1.86
C THR A 94 -21.86 30.04 -3.21
N GLY A 95 -22.53 30.42 -4.30
CA GLY A 95 -22.16 30.01 -5.65
C GLY A 95 -20.81 30.59 -6.10
N GLY A 96 -20.55 31.85 -5.79
CA GLY A 96 -19.29 32.52 -6.10
C GLY A 96 -18.10 31.86 -5.41
N VAL A 97 -18.22 31.47 -4.14
CA VAL A 97 -17.18 30.75 -3.40
C VAL A 97 -16.89 29.38 -4.02
N LEU A 98 -17.91 28.66 -4.50
CA LEU A 98 -17.73 27.35 -5.15
C LEU A 98 -17.02 27.43 -6.51
N ILE A 99 -17.15 28.55 -7.22
CA ILE A 99 -16.57 28.77 -8.55
C ILE A 99 -15.18 29.42 -8.46
N SER A 100 -14.96 30.23 -7.41
CA SER A 100 -13.75 31.06 -7.26
C SER A 100 -12.69 30.43 -6.37
N THR A 101 -12.91 29.22 -5.86
CA THR A 101 -11.86 28.50 -5.13
C THR A 101 -10.67 28.32 -6.07
N PRO A 102 -9.50 28.90 -5.76
CA PRO A 102 -8.35 28.76 -6.61
C PRO A 102 -8.08 27.26 -6.77
N GLN A 103 -7.95 26.81 -8.02
CA GLN A 103 -7.49 25.48 -8.33
C GLN A 103 -6.01 25.42 -7.94
N SER A 104 -5.75 25.27 -6.65
CA SER A 104 -4.44 24.91 -6.14
C SER A 104 -4.05 23.68 -6.93
N ARG A 105 -3.06 23.81 -7.83
CA ARG A 105 -2.42 22.64 -8.41
C ARG A 105 -1.95 21.86 -7.20
N ALA A 106 -2.57 20.72 -6.94
CA ALA A 106 -2.04 19.76 -5.99
C ALA A 106 -0.71 19.31 -6.59
N SER A 107 0.34 20.09 -6.36
CA SER A 107 1.68 19.78 -6.77
C SER A 107 2.20 18.75 -5.79
N ALA A 108 1.67 17.54 -5.88
CA ALA A 108 2.49 16.36 -5.65
C ALA A 108 3.41 16.19 -6.87
N ALA A 109 4.15 17.25 -7.23
CA ALA A 109 5.24 17.16 -8.19
C ALA A 109 6.44 16.57 -7.43
N LEU A 110 6.26 15.34 -6.97
CA LEU A 110 7.39 14.51 -6.58
C LEU A 110 8.19 14.31 -7.86
N ARG A 111 9.44 14.79 -7.89
CA ARG A 111 10.31 14.41 -9.00
C ARG A 111 10.48 12.90 -8.94
N ALA A 112 10.59 12.28 -10.11
CA ALA A 112 10.88 10.86 -10.18
C ALA A 112 12.14 10.56 -9.36
N ASN A 113 12.03 9.57 -8.47
CA ASN A 113 13.09 9.11 -7.57
C ASN A 113 13.51 10.06 -6.44
N ASP A 114 12.78 11.16 -6.20
CA ASP A 114 12.96 11.90 -4.94
C ASP A 114 12.40 11.07 -3.78
N PRO A 115 13.17 10.85 -2.69
CA PRO A 115 12.69 10.10 -1.54
C PRO A 115 11.52 10.84 -0.89
N VAL A 116 10.48 10.09 -0.53
CA VAL A 116 9.26 10.63 0.09
C VAL A 116 9.09 10.05 1.47
N GLY A 117 8.88 10.91 2.45
CA GLY A 117 8.67 10.53 3.85
C GLY A 117 9.91 10.71 4.72
N GLU A 118 9.83 10.23 5.94
CA GLU A 118 10.94 10.25 6.91
C GLU A 118 11.78 8.99 6.75
N ALA A 119 13.09 9.16 6.73
CA ALA A 119 14.04 8.07 6.57
C ALA A 119 14.14 7.26 7.88
N HIS A 120 13.93 5.95 7.82
CA HIS A 120 14.02 5.04 8.96
C HIS A 120 15.15 4.01 8.76
N GLY A 121 15.55 3.36 9.85
CA GLY A 121 16.57 2.30 9.89
C GLY A 121 17.80 2.69 10.70
N ALA A 122 18.64 1.70 11.02
CA ALA A 122 19.94 1.93 11.68
C ALA A 122 20.85 2.85 10.85
N SER A 123 20.75 2.75 9.52
CA SER A 123 21.25 3.74 8.56
C SER A 123 20.03 4.38 7.88
N PRO A 124 19.59 5.59 8.28
CA PRO A 124 18.33 6.17 7.81
C PRO A 124 18.24 6.24 6.28
N GLY A 125 17.19 5.62 5.73
CA GLY A 125 16.89 5.69 4.29
C GLY A 125 17.77 4.79 3.42
N ARG A 126 18.68 4.01 4.02
CA ARG A 126 19.53 3.06 3.30
C ARG A 126 18.72 1.84 2.87
N VAL A 127 18.81 1.53 1.59
CA VAL A 127 18.31 0.28 1.00
C VAL A 127 19.49 -0.46 0.39
N VAL A 128 19.63 -1.74 0.69
CA VAL A 128 20.71 -2.59 0.19
C VAL A 128 20.09 -3.70 -0.65
N TRP A 129 20.65 -3.92 -1.83
CA TRP A 129 20.30 -5.01 -2.72
C TRP A 129 21.55 -5.80 -3.06
N VAL A 130 21.52 -7.10 -2.82
CA VAL A 130 22.60 -8.03 -3.19
C VAL A 130 22.01 -9.10 -4.08
N HIS A 131 22.72 -9.40 -5.18
CA HIS A 131 22.35 -10.43 -6.13
C HIS A 131 23.63 -11.18 -6.54
N ASP A 132 23.56 -12.50 -6.51
CA ASP A 132 24.57 -13.40 -7.07
C ASP A 132 23.84 -14.49 -7.85
N SER A 133 24.08 -14.59 -9.14
CA SER A 133 23.41 -15.56 -10.01
C SER A 133 23.79 -17.00 -9.68
N ALA A 134 24.95 -17.23 -9.05
CA ALA A 134 25.38 -18.56 -8.66
C ALA A 134 24.75 -19.02 -7.33
N ALA A 135 23.98 -18.17 -6.65
CA ALA A 135 23.22 -18.56 -5.45
C ALA A 135 22.21 -19.67 -5.74
N THR A 136 21.68 -19.70 -6.97
CA THR A 136 20.68 -20.67 -7.42
C THR A 136 21.16 -21.35 -8.71
N PRO A 137 21.95 -22.44 -8.63
CA PRO A 137 22.37 -23.21 -9.80
C PRO A 137 21.20 -24.06 -10.34
N TRP A 138 20.27 -23.40 -11.01
CA TRP A 138 19.08 -24.00 -11.62
C TRP A 138 18.95 -23.53 -13.06
N GLU A 139 18.97 -24.49 -13.98
CA GLU A 139 19.01 -24.23 -15.44
C GLU A 139 17.63 -24.03 -16.06
N GLY A 140 16.56 -24.06 -15.27
CA GLY A 140 15.20 -23.86 -15.75
C GLY A 140 14.36 -25.14 -15.84
N PRO A 141 13.23 -25.08 -16.55
CA PRO A 141 12.36 -26.25 -16.74
C PRO A 141 13.12 -27.44 -17.33
N GLY A 142 13.06 -28.58 -16.64
CA GLY A 142 13.82 -29.79 -16.98
C GLY A 142 14.94 -30.11 -16.00
N ASP A 143 15.36 -29.14 -15.19
CA ASP A 143 16.40 -29.28 -14.16
C ASP A 143 15.82 -29.31 -12.73
N GLY A 144 14.75 -30.11 -12.54
CA GLY A 144 14.03 -30.18 -11.26
C GLY A 144 13.43 -28.84 -10.84
N HIS A 145 13.28 -28.63 -9.54
CA HIS A 145 12.72 -27.40 -8.98
C HIS A 145 13.77 -26.52 -8.29
N TRP A 146 13.70 -25.20 -8.50
CA TRP A 146 14.65 -24.22 -7.95
C TRP A 146 14.69 -24.16 -6.41
N TRP A 147 13.69 -24.71 -5.71
CA TRP A 147 13.63 -24.75 -4.24
C TRP A 147 14.15 -26.06 -3.63
N GLU A 148 14.66 -26.98 -4.44
CA GLU A 148 15.28 -28.21 -3.94
C GLU A 148 16.61 -27.90 -3.22
N ASP A 149 16.96 -28.72 -2.21
CA ASP A 149 18.15 -28.51 -1.37
C ASP A 149 19.44 -28.38 -2.21
N GLY A 150 19.53 -29.10 -3.33
CA GLY A 150 20.67 -29.05 -4.26
C GLY A 150 20.71 -27.81 -5.17
N LYS A 151 19.68 -26.97 -5.15
CA LYS A 151 19.53 -25.77 -5.99
C LYS A 151 19.80 -24.47 -5.25
N THR A 152 20.37 -24.54 -4.05
CA THR A 152 20.83 -23.39 -3.27
C THR A 152 22.29 -23.56 -2.91
N ASN A 153 23.14 -22.62 -3.33
CA ASN A 153 24.52 -22.56 -2.88
C ASN A 153 24.60 -21.80 -1.55
N GLN A 154 24.64 -22.54 -0.44
CA GLN A 154 24.61 -21.95 0.90
C GLN A 154 25.77 -20.98 1.16
N GLU A 155 26.99 -21.29 0.71
CA GLU A 155 28.15 -20.42 0.92
C GLU A 155 27.99 -19.07 0.22
N ILE A 156 27.38 -19.05 -0.97
CA ILE A 156 27.06 -17.81 -1.67
C ILE A 156 25.98 -17.04 -0.92
N VAL A 157 24.91 -17.72 -0.50
CA VAL A 157 23.82 -17.10 0.26
C VAL A 157 24.32 -16.48 1.57
N ASP A 158 25.21 -17.17 2.29
CA ASP A 158 25.81 -16.66 3.53
C ASP A 158 26.64 -15.40 3.28
N ARG A 159 27.44 -15.39 2.21
CA ARG A 159 28.18 -14.18 1.79
C ARG A 159 27.24 -13.04 1.40
N MET A 160 26.17 -13.33 0.68
CA MET A 160 25.15 -12.33 0.31
C MET A 160 24.49 -11.74 1.56
N LEU A 161 24.14 -12.59 2.54
CA LEU A 161 23.54 -12.17 3.80
C LEU A 161 24.50 -11.32 4.63
N SER A 162 25.74 -11.79 4.83
CA SER A 162 26.78 -11.06 5.56
C SER A 162 27.03 -9.67 4.95
N ARG A 163 27.19 -9.61 3.62
CA ARG A 163 27.33 -8.34 2.89
C ARG A 163 26.12 -7.44 3.10
N THR A 164 24.91 -7.98 3.00
CA THR A 164 23.67 -7.22 3.19
C THR A 164 23.59 -6.63 4.60
N LEU A 165 23.90 -7.42 5.63
CA LEU A 165 23.91 -6.97 7.02
C LEU A 165 24.93 -5.86 7.27
N CYS A 166 26.15 -6.06 6.79
CA CYS A 166 27.24 -5.09 6.91
C CYS A 166 26.92 -3.77 6.21
N GLU A 167 26.49 -3.81 4.95
CA GLU A 167 26.13 -2.61 4.19
C GLU A 167 24.92 -1.88 4.79
N LEU A 168 23.90 -2.62 5.26
CA LEU A 168 22.67 -2.04 5.83
C LEU A 168 22.95 -1.34 7.17
N SER A 169 23.76 -1.97 8.02
CA SER A 169 24.13 -1.44 9.34
C SER A 169 25.28 -0.45 9.32
N GLY A 170 26.04 -0.36 8.21
CA GLY A 170 27.28 0.42 8.13
C GLY A 170 28.42 -0.17 8.96
N LYS A 171 28.43 -1.48 9.17
CA LYS A 171 29.45 -2.22 9.95
C LYS A 171 30.29 -3.13 9.07
N GLN A 172 31.38 -3.65 9.63
CA GLN A 172 32.35 -4.50 8.92
C GLN A 172 32.30 -5.97 9.34
N SER A 173 31.43 -6.34 10.28
CA SER A 173 31.26 -7.72 10.73
C SER A 173 29.80 -8.01 11.07
N ASP A 174 29.41 -9.27 10.91
CA ASP A 174 28.04 -9.73 11.18
C ASP A 174 27.64 -9.48 12.63
N THR A 175 28.53 -9.71 13.60
CA THR A 175 28.27 -9.46 15.02
C THR A 175 27.96 -7.99 15.28
N ALA A 176 28.78 -7.07 14.74
CA ALA A 176 28.56 -5.64 14.91
C ALA A 176 27.29 -5.17 14.16
N ALA A 177 27.02 -5.75 12.99
CA ALA A 177 25.83 -5.47 12.21
C ALA A 177 24.56 -5.86 12.97
N TRP A 178 24.48 -7.11 13.45
CA TRP A 178 23.36 -7.58 14.25
C TRP A 178 23.16 -6.78 15.53
N ASP A 179 24.21 -6.51 16.30
CA ASP A 179 24.13 -5.68 17.52
C ASP A 179 23.52 -4.29 17.21
N THR A 180 23.98 -3.67 16.12
CA THR A 180 23.46 -2.36 15.65
C THR A 180 21.97 -2.44 15.29
N LEU A 181 21.57 -3.48 14.55
CA LEU A 181 20.18 -3.68 14.12
C LEU A 181 19.25 -3.95 15.31
N PHE A 182 19.67 -4.78 16.28
CA PHE A 182 18.88 -5.07 17.49
C PHE A 182 18.73 -3.84 18.37
N ARG A 183 19.82 -3.10 18.61
CA ARG A 183 19.79 -1.86 19.39
C ARG A 183 18.89 -0.79 18.77
N TYR A 184 18.93 -0.67 17.45
CA TYR A 184 18.02 0.21 16.72
C TYR A 184 16.57 -0.26 16.87
N PHE A 185 16.30 -1.56 16.64
CA PHE A 185 14.97 -2.14 16.75
C PHE A 185 14.39 -1.90 18.15
N ASN A 186 15.14 -2.20 19.20
CA ASN A 186 14.70 -2.01 20.58
C ASN A 186 14.39 -0.54 20.89
N LYS A 187 15.31 0.38 20.54
CA LYS A 187 15.09 1.82 20.71
C LYS A 187 13.85 2.32 19.97
N ALA A 188 13.67 1.92 18.70
CA ALA A 188 12.53 2.32 17.88
C ALA A 188 11.18 1.82 18.42
N HIS A 189 11.19 0.79 19.27
CA HIS A 189 10.00 0.24 19.93
C HIS A 189 9.90 0.62 21.41
N GLY A 190 10.63 1.67 21.84
CA GLY A 190 10.54 2.20 23.21
C GLY A 190 11.17 1.30 24.29
N ARG A 191 12.02 0.34 23.89
CA ARG A 191 12.79 -0.51 24.79
C ARG A 191 14.17 0.10 25.03
N GLU A 192 14.89 -0.48 25.99
CA GLU A 192 16.28 -0.11 26.26
C GLU A 192 17.16 -0.25 25.00
N HIS A 193 18.22 0.55 24.93
CA HIS A 193 19.18 0.49 23.82
C HIS A 193 20.15 -0.69 23.95
N ALA A 194 19.59 -1.88 24.16
CA ALA A 194 20.30 -3.14 24.32
C ALA A 194 20.37 -3.92 23.00
N GLY A 195 21.48 -4.65 22.82
CA GLY A 195 21.62 -5.64 21.76
C GLY A 195 20.84 -6.92 22.10
N TYR A 196 21.04 -7.96 21.30
CA TYR A 196 20.47 -9.28 21.57
C TYR A 196 21.06 -9.89 22.85
N THR A 197 20.18 -10.47 23.66
CA THR A 197 20.56 -11.23 24.86
C THR A 197 20.33 -12.72 24.63
N PRO A 198 21.29 -13.60 24.99
CA PRO A 198 21.11 -15.04 24.87
C PRO A 198 19.81 -15.52 25.52
N GLY A 199 19.00 -16.26 24.76
CA GLY A 199 17.69 -16.76 25.18
C GLY A 199 16.50 -15.98 24.62
N GLU A 200 16.72 -14.79 24.05
CA GLU A 200 15.69 -14.09 23.29
C GLU A 200 15.34 -14.86 22.01
N LYS A 201 14.07 -14.75 21.58
CA LYS A 201 13.60 -15.36 20.34
C LYS A 201 13.61 -14.33 19.21
N ILE A 202 14.15 -14.71 18.06
CA ILE A 202 14.19 -13.87 16.87
C ILE A 202 13.10 -14.34 15.90
N ALA A 203 12.24 -13.42 15.48
CA ALA A 203 11.29 -13.66 14.40
C ALA A 203 11.74 -12.88 13.15
N VAL A 204 12.03 -13.60 12.07
CA VAL A 204 12.41 -13.00 10.78
C VAL A 204 11.19 -12.96 9.88
N LYS A 205 10.72 -11.75 9.56
CA LYS A 205 9.66 -11.55 8.58
C LYS A 205 10.26 -11.32 7.20
N ILE A 206 10.07 -12.27 6.30
CA ILE A 206 10.41 -12.14 4.89
C ILE A 206 9.26 -11.49 4.12
N ASN A 207 9.57 -10.57 3.21
CA ASN A 207 8.60 -9.97 2.30
C ASN A 207 8.73 -10.62 0.92
N LEU A 208 7.84 -11.56 0.61
CA LEU A 208 7.81 -12.25 -0.67
C LEU A 208 6.71 -11.66 -1.55
N THR A 209 7.06 -10.65 -2.37
CA THR A 209 6.07 -9.91 -3.17
C THR A 209 5.67 -10.64 -4.47
N PHE A 210 6.31 -11.77 -4.79
CA PHE A 210 6.09 -12.56 -6.01
C PHE A 210 5.84 -14.06 -5.77
N CYS A 211 5.41 -14.47 -4.56
CA CYS A 211 4.89 -15.83 -4.41
C CYS A 211 3.48 -15.90 -5.00
N SER A 212 3.40 -16.24 -6.29
CA SER A 212 2.16 -16.71 -6.90
C SER A 212 1.68 -17.91 -6.10
N ARG A 213 0.47 -17.81 -5.54
CA ARG A 213 -0.22 -18.90 -4.85
C ARG A 213 -0.49 -20.00 -5.86
N TYR A 214 0.40 -20.99 -5.95
CA TYR A 214 0.09 -22.24 -6.61
C TYR A 214 -0.78 -23.06 -5.65
N PRO A 215 -2.03 -23.41 -6.02
CA PRO A 215 -2.96 -24.13 -5.13
C PRO A 215 -2.40 -25.46 -4.62
N ASP A 216 -1.47 -26.06 -5.35
CA ASP A 216 -0.94 -27.40 -5.08
C ASP A 216 0.22 -27.41 -4.06
N PHE A 217 0.66 -26.25 -3.55
CA PHE A 217 1.87 -26.12 -2.72
C PHE A 217 1.60 -25.60 -1.29
N THR A 218 0.38 -25.75 -0.77
CA THR A 218 0.08 -25.40 0.62
C THR A 218 0.36 -26.58 1.57
N CYS A 219 1.61 -26.72 2.00
CA CYS A 219 2.03 -27.73 3.00
C CYS A 219 2.45 -27.14 4.35
N VAL A 220 2.14 -25.85 4.58
CA VAL A 220 2.41 -25.15 5.84
C VAL A 220 1.10 -24.75 6.48
N ASP A 221 0.86 -25.22 7.70
CA ASP A 221 -0.27 -24.76 8.50
C ASP A 221 -0.11 -23.28 8.81
N SER A 222 -1.09 -22.46 8.42
CA SER A 222 -1.02 -21.00 8.49
C SER A 222 -1.10 -20.43 9.91
N THR A 223 -1.36 -21.26 10.92
CA THR A 223 -1.58 -20.85 12.31
C THR A 223 -0.42 -21.26 13.20
N THR A 224 0.16 -22.42 12.93
CA THR A 224 1.22 -23.06 13.73
C THR A 224 2.57 -23.05 13.03
N TYR A 225 2.61 -22.75 11.72
CA TYR A 225 3.80 -22.85 10.86
C TYR A 225 4.43 -24.24 10.82
N THR A 226 3.70 -25.26 11.26
CA THR A 226 4.14 -26.64 11.20
C THR A 226 4.01 -27.16 9.77
N LEU A 227 5.05 -27.82 9.25
CA LEU A 227 5.00 -28.53 7.97
C LEU A 227 4.13 -29.77 8.15
N THR A 228 2.97 -29.82 7.48
CA THR A 228 1.94 -30.83 7.76
C THR A 228 2.13 -32.16 7.05
N SER A 229 3.08 -32.29 6.10
CA SER A 229 3.63 -33.58 5.67
C SER A 229 4.84 -33.38 4.76
N LYS A 230 5.76 -34.36 4.76
CA LYS A 230 6.86 -34.43 3.79
C LYS A 230 6.28 -34.54 2.38
N LEU A 231 6.82 -33.72 1.48
CA LEU A 231 6.64 -33.80 0.03
C LEU A 231 6.91 -35.24 -0.43
N ASP A 232 5.88 -36.01 -0.81
CA ASP A 232 6.08 -37.20 -1.62
C ASP A 232 5.53 -36.90 -3.02
N SER A 233 6.45 -36.67 -3.95
CA SER A 233 6.21 -36.28 -5.34
C SER A 233 5.70 -37.43 -6.22
N ARG A 234 5.27 -38.56 -5.65
CA ARG A 234 4.71 -39.67 -6.42
C ARG A 234 3.22 -39.49 -6.70
N ARG A 235 2.93 -39.12 -7.95
CA ARG A 235 2.12 -39.89 -8.92
C ARG A 235 1.14 -38.98 -9.69
N SER A 236 1.64 -38.37 -10.76
CA SER A 236 0.79 -37.83 -11.84
C SER A 236 0.26 -38.97 -12.71
N THR A 237 -0.84 -39.61 -12.32
CA THR A 237 -1.64 -40.40 -13.27
C THR A 237 -3.12 -40.25 -12.93
N THR A 238 -3.80 -39.45 -13.75
CA THR A 238 -5.16 -39.68 -14.26
C THR A 238 -6.19 -40.23 -13.26
N THR A 239 -6.97 -39.34 -12.62
CA THR A 239 -8.46 -39.38 -12.48
C THR A 239 -8.95 -38.55 -11.28
N GLY A 240 -9.63 -37.41 -11.53
CA GLY A 240 -10.65 -36.77 -10.67
C GLY A 240 -10.31 -36.40 -9.20
N PRO A 241 -11.14 -35.57 -8.53
CA PRO A 241 -10.84 -35.16 -7.16
C PRO A 241 -11.10 -36.32 -6.21
N ARG A 242 -10.08 -36.78 -5.50
CA ARG A 242 -10.27 -37.61 -4.30
C ARG A 242 -9.62 -36.93 -3.11
N ALA A 243 -10.49 -36.62 -2.15
CA ALA A 243 -10.16 -36.15 -0.83
C ALA A 243 -9.11 -37.04 -0.14
N CYS A 244 -8.36 -36.42 0.77
CA CYS A 244 -7.43 -37.06 1.69
C CYS A 244 -8.02 -38.35 2.28
N SER A 245 -7.50 -39.49 1.85
CA SER A 245 -7.69 -40.76 2.52
C SER A 245 -6.37 -41.18 3.16
N ALA A 246 -6.38 -41.24 4.49
CA ALA A 246 -5.25 -41.71 5.29
C ALA A 246 -5.06 -43.23 5.13
N PRO A 247 -3.82 -43.74 5.00
CA PRO A 247 -3.53 -45.12 5.35
C PRO A 247 -3.34 -45.21 6.86
N ARG A 248 -4.19 -46.01 7.49
CA ARG A 248 -3.97 -46.58 8.82
C ARG A 248 -2.76 -47.52 8.70
N ILE A 249 -1.72 -47.31 9.50
CA ILE A 249 -0.56 -48.21 9.59
C ILE A 249 -0.51 -48.79 11.00
N ARG A 250 -0.40 -50.12 11.07
CA ARG A 250 -0.06 -50.92 12.26
C ARG A 250 1.39 -50.68 12.65
#